data_AF-A0A1I6ZPS0-F1
#
_entry.id   AF-A0A1I6ZPS0-F1
#
_cell.length_a   1.000
_cell.length_b   1.000
_cell.length_c   1.000
_cell.angle_alpha   90.00
_cell.angle_beta   90.00
_cell.angle_gamma   90.00
#
_symmetry.space_group_name_H-M   'P 1'
#
loop_
_entity.id
_entity.type
_entity.pdbx_description
1 polymer ?
#
loop_
_entity_poly.entity_id
_entity_poly.type
_entity_poly.pdbx_seq_one_letter_code
_entity_poly.pdbx_strand_id
1 'polypeptide(L)'
;MMTLYLTFEALQTGRLQWVQQLPVSRHAANRVPTKLGIRPGEKITVREAVPGMIVVSGNDAAVVVAEELAGSEKAFARIMTARAHDLGMRRTVFRNASGLPDRQQLTTAREMALLGIALMRDFPDEYRLFRRRAMKFRGRSRYGHYRLLSSYAGVDGIKTGHTNWSGFDLVTSAKLENRCIVGVVMGAKFFDLGSAPAFAAFCPDAGYGSANASASTEAAESQVQSLRGERRVPIRPQPRSRRIGIGRQ
;
A
#
# COMPACT_ATOMS: atom_id res chain seq x y z
N MET A 1 1.14 -1.25 3.92
CA MET A 1 0.59 -0.33 4.95
C MET A 1 0.29 -1.06 6.26
N MET A 2 -0.54 -2.11 6.27
CA MET A 2 -0.91 -2.80 7.53
C MET A 2 0.30 -3.39 8.28
N THR A 3 1.29 -3.93 7.57
CA THR A 3 2.55 -4.39 8.19
C THR A 3 3.26 -3.26 8.94
N LEU A 4 3.36 -2.07 8.35
CA LEU A 4 3.94 -0.90 9.01
C LEU A 4 3.08 -0.42 10.19
N TYR A 5 1.75 -0.44 10.07
CA TYR A 5 0.84 -0.12 11.17
C TYR A 5 1.12 -1.02 12.39
N LEU A 6 1.17 -2.34 12.21
CA LEU A 6 1.48 -3.28 13.28
C LEU A 6 2.92 -3.15 13.80
N THR A 7 3.86 -2.77 12.92
CA THR A 7 5.24 -2.49 13.33
C THR A 7 5.30 -1.28 14.26
N PHE A 8 4.60 -0.20 13.93
CA PHE A 8 4.56 1.02 14.74
C PHE A 8 3.84 0.79 16.06
N GLU A 9 2.75 0.02 16.05
CA GLU A 9 2.09 -0.41 17.29
C GLU A 9 3.04 -1.20 18.21
N ALA A 10 3.81 -2.13 17.64
CA ALA A 10 4.79 -2.89 18.41
C ALA A 10 5.94 -2.02 18.95
N LEU A 11 6.36 -1.00 18.20
CA LEU A 11 7.35 -0.02 18.67
C LEU A 11 6.81 0.84 19.81
N GLN A 12 5.58 1.35 19.67
CA GLN A 12 4.93 2.19 20.68
C GLN A 12 4.67 1.42 21.99
N THR A 13 4.32 0.14 21.88
CA THR A 13 4.08 -0.75 23.04
C THR A 13 5.35 -1.40 23.60
N GLY A 14 6.53 -1.11 23.03
CA GLY A 14 7.82 -1.65 23.47
C GLY A 14 8.06 -3.13 23.13
N ARG A 15 7.17 -3.79 22.37
CA ARG A 15 7.36 -5.16 21.87
C ARG A 15 8.45 -5.26 20.79
N LEU A 16 8.71 -4.15 20.09
CA LEU A 16 9.86 -3.98 19.22
C LEU A 16 10.67 -2.77 19.66
N GLN A 17 11.97 -2.81 19.38
CA GLN A 17 12.86 -1.66 19.53
C GLN A 17 13.52 -1.33 18.20
N TRP A 18 13.74 -0.04 17.93
CA TRP A 18 14.38 0.42 16.70
C TRP A 18 15.75 -0.24 16.43
N VAL A 19 16.53 -0.51 17.48
CA VAL A 19 17.88 -1.10 17.40
C VAL A 19 17.88 -2.64 17.42
N GLN A 20 16.73 -3.26 17.67
CA GLN A 20 16.59 -4.71 17.73
C GLN A 20 16.98 -5.33 16.39
N GLN A 21 17.83 -6.36 16.46
CA GLN A 21 18.29 -7.09 15.28
C GLN A 21 17.39 -8.30 15.04
N LEU A 22 16.75 -8.32 13.88
CA LEU A 22 15.81 -9.36 13.47
C LEU A 22 16.52 -10.38 12.57
N PRO A 23 16.45 -11.68 12.86
CA PRO A 23 17.06 -12.72 12.03
C PRO A 23 16.31 -12.84 10.70
N VAL A 24 17.06 -13.00 9.61
CA VAL A 24 16.47 -13.19 8.27
C VAL A 24 16.37 -14.67 7.94
N SER A 25 15.14 -15.16 7.80
CA SER A 25 14.87 -16.53 7.38
C SER A 25 15.12 -16.73 5.87
N ARG A 26 15.24 -18.00 5.45
CA ARG A 26 15.24 -18.35 4.01
C ARG A 26 13.94 -17.93 3.33
N HIS A 27 12.83 -18.03 4.05
CA HIS A 27 11.50 -17.65 3.56
C HIS A 27 11.46 -16.16 3.22
N ALA A 28 11.88 -15.29 4.13
CA ALA A 28 11.94 -13.85 3.93
C ALA A 28 12.86 -13.45 2.76
N ALA A 29 14.08 -13.99 2.71
CA ALA A 29 15.07 -13.65 1.68
C ALA A 29 14.62 -13.99 0.24
N ASN A 30 13.71 -14.96 0.11
CA ASN A 30 13.16 -15.43 -1.17
C ASN A 30 11.93 -14.62 -1.66
N ARG A 31 11.51 -13.58 -0.93
CA ARG A 31 10.37 -12.74 -1.31
C ARG A 31 10.76 -11.70 -2.35
N VAL A 32 10.51 -12.05 -3.61
CA VAL A 32 10.69 -11.22 -4.83
C VAL A 32 9.38 -10.52 -5.21
N PRO A 33 9.36 -9.46 -6.07
CA PRO A 33 10.49 -8.85 -6.78
C PRO A 33 11.17 -7.69 -6.05
N THR A 34 10.47 -6.91 -5.23
CA THR A 34 11.05 -5.75 -4.53
C THR A 34 11.61 -6.17 -3.18
N LYS A 35 12.92 -5.99 -2.96
CA LYS A 35 13.60 -6.44 -1.73
C LYS A 35 14.85 -5.63 -1.43
N LEU A 36 15.31 -5.64 -0.17
CA LEU A 36 16.60 -5.07 0.24
C LEU A 36 17.79 -5.96 -0.17
N GLY A 37 17.55 -7.27 -0.33
CA GLY A 37 18.55 -8.26 -0.75
C GLY A 37 19.33 -8.83 0.42
N ILE A 38 18.67 -8.97 1.58
CA ILE A 38 19.29 -9.50 2.81
C ILE A 38 19.40 -11.02 2.69
N ARG A 39 20.55 -11.60 3.08
CA ARG A 39 20.78 -13.04 2.93
C ARG A 39 20.21 -13.82 4.12
N PRO A 40 19.79 -15.08 3.93
CA PRO A 40 19.40 -15.95 5.04
C PRO A 40 20.52 -16.05 6.09
N GLY A 41 20.17 -16.00 7.37
CA GLY A 41 21.12 -16.04 8.49
C GLY A 41 21.75 -14.70 8.85
N GLU A 42 21.63 -13.68 7.99
CA GLU A 42 21.97 -12.31 8.38
C GLU A 42 20.90 -11.74 9.32
N LYS A 43 21.20 -10.56 9.88
CA LYS A 43 20.25 -9.78 10.68
C LYS A 43 20.02 -8.40 10.05
N ILE A 44 18.82 -7.87 10.26
CA ILE A 44 18.46 -6.49 9.91
C ILE A 44 17.86 -5.82 11.14
N THR A 45 18.19 -4.55 11.38
CA THR A 45 17.56 -3.80 12.47
C THR A 45 16.16 -3.33 12.10
N VAL A 46 15.27 -3.11 13.07
CA VAL A 46 13.95 -2.49 12.80
C VAL A 46 14.11 -1.12 12.13
N ARG A 47 15.15 -0.35 12.52
CA ARG A 47 15.53 0.93 11.92
C ARG A 47 15.94 0.85 10.44
N GLU A 48 16.41 -0.31 9.98
CA GLU A 48 16.67 -0.56 8.56
C GLU A 48 15.42 -1.12 7.84
N ALA A 49 14.68 -2.01 8.51
CA ALA A 49 13.51 -2.69 7.94
C ALA A 49 12.36 -1.72 7.62
N VAL A 50 12.04 -0.79 8.54
CA VAL A 50 10.94 0.16 8.36
C VAL A 50 11.16 1.06 7.12
N PRO A 51 12.29 1.79 6.98
CA PRO A 51 12.54 2.53 5.75
C PRO A 51 12.62 1.63 4.51
N GLY A 52 13.08 0.38 4.65
CA GLY A 52 13.06 -0.61 3.57
C GLY A 52 11.66 -0.90 3.03
N MET A 53 10.70 -1.13 3.94
CA MET A 53 9.30 -1.33 3.58
C MET A 53 8.65 -0.05 3.00
N ILE A 54 9.05 1.12 3.49
CA ILE A 54 8.50 2.41 3.03
C ILE A 54 9.03 2.79 1.65
N VAL A 55 10.36 2.88 1.51
CA VAL A 55 11.03 3.47 0.35
C VAL A 55 11.01 2.49 -0.82
N VAL A 56 11.53 1.27 -0.63
CA VAL A 56 11.68 0.29 -1.73
C VAL A 56 10.61 -0.78 -1.74
N SER A 57 9.63 -0.72 -0.82
CA SER A 57 8.62 -1.77 -0.70
C SER A 57 9.23 -3.16 -0.49
N GLY A 58 10.27 -3.24 0.34
CA GLY A 58 11.04 -4.47 0.54
C GLY A 58 10.19 -5.60 1.12
N ASN A 59 9.92 -6.62 0.31
CA ASN A 59 9.11 -7.78 0.69
C ASN A 59 9.86 -8.66 1.71
N ASP A 60 11.19 -8.76 1.58
CA ASP A 60 12.05 -9.43 2.55
C ASP A 60 11.93 -8.80 3.94
N ALA A 61 12.08 -7.47 4.03
CA ALA A 61 11.90 -6.74 5.28
C ALA A 61 10.50 -6.92 5.90
N ALA A 62 9.45 -6.91 5.06
CA ALA A 62 8.08 -7.13 5.53
C ALA A 62 7.89 -8.51 6.16
N VAL A 63 8.47 -9.55 5.55
CA VAL A 63 8.38 -10.92 6.08
C VAL A 63 9.25 -11.11 7.32
N VAL A 64 10.44 -10.51 7.39
CA VAL A 64 11.26 -10.53 8.61
C VAL A 64 10.49 -9.96 9.81
N VAL A 65 9.86 -8.80 9.64
CA VAL A 65 9.06 -8.18 10.72
C VAL A 65 7.83 -9.04 11.07
N ALA A 66 7.20 -9.65 10.09
CA ALA A 66 6.06 -10.53 10.31
C ALA A 66 6.44 -11.80 11.11
N GLU A 67 7.57 -12.40 10.78
CA GLU A 67 8.11 -13.56 11.49
C GLU A 67 8.52 -13.21 12.92
N GLU A 68 9.12 -12.05 13.14
CA GLU A 68 9.42 -11.57 14.50
C GLU A 68 8.15 -11.38 15.35
N LEU A 69 7.14 -10.72 14.80
CA LEU A 69 5.94 -10.33 15.56
C LEU A 69 4.95 -11.48 15.79
N ALA A 70 5.00 -12.54 14.99
CA ALA A 70 3.99 -13.60 15.02
C ALA A 70 4.54 -15.03 14.87
N GLY A 71 5.86 -15.19 14.82
CA GLY A 71 6.54 -16.47 14.58
C GLY A 71 6.46 -16.98 13.14
N SER A 72 5.51 -16.49 12.33
CA SER A 72 5.39 -16.82 10.90
C SER A 72 4.59 -15.78 10.12
N GLU A 73 4.86 -15.64 8.83
CA GLU A 73 4.11 -14.75 7.93
C GLU A 73 2.60 -15.08 7.92
N LYS A 74 2.24 -16.37 7.95
CA LYS A 74 0.83 -16.81 7.95
C LYS A 74 0.12 -16.46 9.25
N ALA A 75 0.79 -16.57 10.40
CA ALA A 75 0.23 -16.11 11.67
C ALA A 75 0.07 -14.59 11.67
N PHE A 76 1.07 -13.87 11.16
CA PHE A 76 1.02 -12.42 11.03
C PHE A 76 -0.14 -11.95 10.14
N ALA A 77 -0.39 -12.61 9.01
CA ALA A 77 -1.52 -12.28 8.13
C ALA A 77 -2.89 -12.40 8.81
N ARG A 78 -3.05 -13.35 9.76
CA ARG A 78 -4.26 -13.45 10.59
C ARG A 78 -4.38 -12.24 11.53
N ILE A 79 -3.27 -11.84 12.17
CA ILE A 79 -3.22 -10.64 13.02
C ILE A 79 -3.52 -9.38 12.20
N MET A 80 -2.96 -9.24 11.00
CA MET A 80 -3.25 -8.15 10.07
C MET A 80 -4.75 -8.06 9.75
N THR A 81 -5.39 -9.20 9.50
CA THR A 81 -6.82 -9.25 9.19
C THR A 81 -7.67 -8.89 10.40
N ALA A 82 -7.36 -9.44 11.58
CA ALA A 82 -8.04 -9.08 12.83
C ALA A 82 -7.92 -7.58 13.10
N ARG A 83 -6.71 -7.03 13.02
CA ARG A 83 -6.47 -5.60 13.21
C ARG A 83 -7.20 -4.74 12.18
N ALA A 84 -7.28 -5.19 10.92
CA ALA A 84 -8.07 -4.51 9.90
C ALA A 84 -9.54 -4.39 10.33
N HIS A 85 -10.12 -5.46 10.87
CA HIS A 85 -11.51 -5.47 11.32
C HIS A 85 -11.72 -4.55 12.52
N ASP A 86 -10.76 -4.48 13.45
CA ASP A 86 -10.77 -3.53 14.58
C ASP A 86 -10.75 -2.07 14.09
N LEU A 87 -10.07 -1.79 12.97
CA LEU A 87 -10.06 -0.48 12.30
C LEU A 87 -11.31 -0.23 11.43
N GLY A 88 -12.30 -1.12 11.46
CA GLY A 88 -13.54 -1.01 10.68
C GLY A 88 -13.43 -1.49 9.23
N MET A 89 -12.32 -2.13 8.85
CA MET A 89 -12.07 -2.65 7.50
C MET A 89 -12.63 -4.08 7.32
N ARG A 90 -13.94 -4.24 7.52
CA ARG A 90 -14.64 -5.55 7.60
C ARG A 90 -14.59 -6.39 6.32
N ARG A 91 -14.29 -5.81 5.15
CA ARG A 91 -14.16 -6.52 3.87
C ARG A 91 -12.71 -6.83 3.50
N THR A 92 -11.75 -6.38 4.32
CA THR A 92 -10.34 -6.65 4.10
C THR A 92 -9.95 -8.02 4.66
N VAL A 93 -9.16 -8.76 3.88
CA VAL A 93 -8.49 -9.99 4.27
C VAL A 93 -7.05 -9.93 3.77
N PHE A 94 -6.08 -10.03 4.68
CA PHE A 94 -4.66 -10.13 4.37
C PHE A 94 -4.21 -11.58 4.40
N ARG A 95 -3.32 -11.97 3.49
CA ARG A 95 -2.77 -13.33 3.40
C ARG A 95 -1.26 -13.42 3.55
N ASN A 96 -0.59 -12.28 3.40
CA ASN A 96 0.84 -12.16 3.55
C ASN A 96 1.23 -10.74 4.00
N ALA A 97 2.48 -10.56 4.40
CA ALA A 97 2.96 -9.29 4.96
C ALA A 97 3.35 -8.26 3.89
N SER A 98 3.55 -8.71 2.65
CA SER A 98 4.18 -7.92 1.58
C SER A 98 3.20 -7.35 0.56
N GLY A 99 1.99 -7.91 0.47
CA GLY A 99 1.05 -7.61 -0.61
C GLY A 99 1.27 -8.45 -1.88
N LEU A 100 2.13 -9.49 -1.82
CA LEU A 100 2.34 -10.40 -2.94
C LEU A 100 1.03 -11.09 -3.35
N PRO A 101 0.88 -11.49 -4.63
CA PRO A 101 -0.37 -12.07 -5.12
C PRO A 101 -0.82 -13.28 -4.31
N ASP A 102 -2.06 -13.22 -3.83
CA ASP A 102 -2.76 -14.32 -3.19
C ASP A 102 -4.26 -14.21 -3.54
N ARG A 103 -4.87 -15.29 -4.01
CA ARG A 103 -6.28 -15.32 -4.46
C ARG A 103 -7.28 -14.99 -3.35
N GLN A 104 -6.88 -15.18 -2.09
CA GLN A 104 -7.73 -14.95 -0.93
C GLN A 104 -7.42 -13.63 -0.23
N GLN A 105 -6.52 -12.81 -0.79
CA GLN A 105 -6.24 -11.47 -0.31
C GLN A 105 -7.19 -10.47 -0.98
N LEU A 106 -7.90 -9.68 -0.17
CA LEU A 106 -8.94 -8.78 -0.64
C LEU A 106 -8.95 -7.50 0.18
N THR A 107 -9.24 -6.38 -0.45
CA THR A 107 -9.54 -5.12 0.24
C THR A 107 -10.37 -4.21 -0.67
N THR A 108 -10.87 -3.11 -0.13
CA THR A 108 -11.52 -2.04 -0.90
C THR A 108 -10.74 -0.74 -0.83
N ALA A 109 -10.95 0.15 -1.80
CA ALA A 109 -10.34 1.48 -1.81
C ALA A 109 -10.72 2.28 -0.54
N ARG A 110 -11.98 2.20 -0.12
CA ARG A 110 -12.48 2.82 1.11
C ARG A 110 -11.71 2.35 2.35
N GLU A 111 -11.46 1.05 2.46
CA GLU A 111 -10.79 0.49 3.63
C GLU A 111 -9.28 0.76 3.63
N MET A 112 -8.66 0.86 2.46
CA MET A 112 -7.30 1.37 2.35
C MET A 112 -7.20 2.85 2.75
N ALA A 113 -8.23 3.66 2.48
CA ALA A 113 -8.30 5.04 2.96
C ALA A 113 -8.40 5.08 4.49
N LEU A 114 -9.24 4.23 5.09
CA LEU A 114 -9.34 4.10 6.56
C LEU A 114 -7.99 3.74 7.18
N LEU A 115 -7.26 2.80 6.59
CA LEU A 115 -5.92 2.43 7.05
C LEU A 115 -4.92 3.58 6.92
N GLY A 116 -5.01 4.38 5.85
CA GLY A 116 -4.18 5.57 5.67
C GLY A 116 -4.44 6.62 6.76
N ILE A 117 -5.72 6.89 7.04
CA ILE A 117 -6.15 7.78 8.11
C ILE A 117 -5.68 7.27 9.48
N ALA A 118 -5.82 5.96 9.74
CA ALA A 118 -5.38 5.35 10.98
C ALA A 118 -3.86 5.50 11.20
N LEU A 119 -3.04 5.27 10.16
CA LEU A 119 -1.59 5.51 10.23
C LEU A 119 -1.24 6.95 10.62
N MET A 120 -1.94 7.94 10.07
CA MET A 120 -1.71 9.35 10.40
C MET A 120 -2.13 9.70 11.83
N ARG A 121 -3.29 9.17 12.25
CA ARG A 121 -3.91 9.46 13.55
C ARG A 121 -3.13 8.81 14.69
N ASP A 122 -2.76 7.55 14.52
CA ASP A 122 -2.23 6.71 15.60
C ASP A 122 -0.71 6.82 15.71
N PHE A 123 -0.03 7.10 14.59
CA PHE A 123 1.44 7.13 14.50
C PHE A 123 1.95 8.37 13.76
N PRO A 124 1.63 9.61 14.21
CA PRO A 124 1.96 10.83 13.46
C PRO A 124 3.48 11.05 13.28
N ASP A 125 4.31 10.60 14.22
CA ASP A 125 5.77 10.72 14.13
C ASP A 125 6.36 9.72 13.14
N GLU A 126 5.97 8.45 13.19
CA GLU A 126 6.37 7.43 12.23
C GLU A 126 5.77 7.69 10.84
N TYR A 127 4.57 8.28 10.77
CA TYR A 127 3.94 8.64 9.51
C TYR A 127 4.82 9.58 8.67
N ARG A 128 5.59 10.48 9.31
CA ARG A 128 6.56 11.35 8.61
C ARG A 128 7.60 10.56 7.82
N LEU A 129 7.85 9.29 8.14
CA LEU A 129 8.77 8.44 7.40
C LEU A 129 8.29 8.14 5.98
N PHE A 130 6.97 8.18 5.69
CA PHE A 130 6.43 7.98 4.35
C PHE A 130 6.83 9.08 3.35
N ARG A 131 7.32 10.23 3.83
CA ARG A 131 7.87 11.31 2.99
C ARG A 131 9.29 11.01 2.47
N ARG A 132 9.93 9.94 2.95
CA ARG A 132 11.30 9.59 2.54
C ARG A 132 11.33 9.11 1.10
N ARG A 133 12.07 9.84 0.26
CA ARG A 133 12.30 9.48 -1.15
C ARG A 133 13.47 8.51 -1.34
N ALA A 134 14.36 8.42 -0.37
CA ALA A 134 15.54 7.58 -0.42
C ALA A 134 15.92 7.06 0.97
N MET A 135 16.70 5.99 1.00
CA MET A 135 17.36 5.48 2.19
C MET A 135 18.79 5.03 1.87
N LYS A 136 19.68 5.05 2.86
CA LYS A 136 20.96 4.33 2.79
C LYS A 136 20.78 2.97 3.45
N PHE A 137 21.18 1.92 2.75
CA PHE A 137 21.21 0.55 3.27
C PHE A 137 22.57 -0.05 2.99
N ARG A 138 23.33 -0.35 4.04
CA ARG A 138 24.66 -1.01 3.97
C ARG A 138 25.58 -0.41 2.89
N GLY A 139 25.79 0.90 2.96
CA GLY A 139 26.67 1.64 2.05
C GLY A 139 26.07 1.97 0.68
N ARG A 140 24.84 1.55 0.37
CA ARG A 140 24.18 1.81 -0.91
C ARG A 140 22.94 2.68 -0.75
N SER A 141 22.83 3.72 -1.58
CA SER A 141 21.60 4.51 -1.68
C SER A 141 20.52 3.72 -2.42
N ARG A 142 19.30 3.75 -1.90
CA ARG A 142 18.10 3.17 -2.49
C ARG A 142 17.05 4.26 -2.65
N TYR A 143 16.38 4.28 -3.79
CA TYR A 143 15.40 5.29 -4.14
C TYR A 143 14.02 4.67 -4.22
N GLY A 144 13.01 5.39 -3.75
CA GLY A 144 11.63 4.94 -3.78
C GLY A 144 10.97 5.17 -5.13
N HIS A 145 9.88 4.45 -5.36
CA HIS A 145 9.11 4.53 -6.60
C HIS A 145 8.00 5.59 -6.56
N TYR A 146 7.79 6.24 -5.40
CA TYR A 146 6.64 7.13 -5.20
C TYR A 146 6.90 8.55 -5.72
N ARG A 147 6.61 8.75 -7.01
CA ARG A 147 6.91 9.99 -7.76
C ARG A 147 6.15 11.22 -7.29
N LEU A 148 4.93 11.06 -6.74
CA LEU A 148 4.11 12.20 -6.29
C LEU A 148 4.78 13.02 -5.19
N LEU A 149 5.66 12.41 -4.37
CA LEU A 149 6.44 13.14 -3.36
C LEU A 149 7.34 14.23 -3.96
N SER A 150 7.68 14.15 -5.25
CA SER A 150 8.50 15.14 -5.96
C SER A 150 7.71 16.00 -6.93
N SER A 151 6.56 15.55 -7.41
CA SER A 151 5.81 16.23 -8.48
C SER A 151 4.58 17.00 -8.01
N TYR A 152 4.12 16.79 -6.77
CA TYR A 152 2.86 17.37 -6.28
C TYR A 152 3.05 18.07 -4.93
N ALA A 153 2.81 19.38 -4.88
CA ALA A 153 2.91 20.15 -3.65
C ALA A 153 1.88 19.67 -2.62
N GLY A 154 2.27 19.64 -1.35
CA GLY A 154 1.42 19.20 -0.25
C GLY A 154 1.33 17.68 -0.08
N VAL A 155 1.78 16.86 -1.03
CA VAL A 155 1.79 15.40 -0.89
C VAL A 155 2.80 14.94 0.16
N ASP A 156 2.36 14.11 1.09
CA ASP A 156 3.18 13.67 2.23
C ASP A 156 3.12 12.16 2.54
N GLY A 157 2.48 11.37 1.68
CA GLY A 157 2.34 9.92 1.82
C GLY A 157 1.32 9.38 0.81
N ILE A 158 0.98 8.09 0.79
CA ILE A 158 1.42 7.07 1.74
C ILE A 158 2.19 5.96 1.04
N LYS A 159 1.58 5.27 0.05
CA LYS A 159 2.23 4.10 -0.55
C LYS A 159 1.67 3.73 -1.92
N THR A 160 2.57 3.31 -2.81
CA THR A 160 2.27 2.66 -4.10
C THR A 160 2.30 1.14 -3.99
N GLY A 161 1.54 0.46 -4.85
CA GLY A 161 1.56 -0.99 -5.05
C GLY A 161 1.40 -1.35 -6.53
N HIS A 162 1.98 -2.47 -6.95
CA HIS A 162 1.75 -3.02 -8.28
C HIS A 162 1.88 -4.53 -8.27
N THR A 163 0.91 -5.22 -8.86
CA THR A 163 1.04 -6.61 -9.27
C THR A 163 0.35 -6.81 -10.61
N ASN A 164 0.73 -7.86 -11.36
CA ASN A 164 0.05 -8.21 -12.61
C ASN A 164 -1.45 -8.51 -12.40
N TRP A 165 -1.88 -8.77 -11.17
CA TRP A 165 -3.25 -9.12 -10.81
C TRP A 165 -4.06 -7.90 -10.36
N SER A 166 -3.47 -7.04 -9.54
CA SER A 166 -4.12 -5.86 -8.98
C SER A 166 -3.97 -4.62 -9.84
N GLY A 167 -3.12 -4.64 -10.88
CA GLY A 167 -2.75 -3.42 -11.60
C GLY A 167 -1.95 -2.48 -10.70
N PHE A 168 -2.04 -1.19 -10.96
CA PHE A 168 -1.40 -0.15 -10.15
C PHE A 168 -2.35 0.36 -9.07
N ASP A 169 -1.87 0.29 -7.82
CA ASP A 169 -2.57 0.75 -6.64
C ASP A 169 -1.81 1.92 -6.00
N LEU A 170 -2.53 2.91 -5.48
CA LEU A 170 -1.98 4.06 -4.80
C LEU A 170 -2.89 4.46 -3.63
N VAL A 171 -2.28 4.61 -2.45
CA VAL A 171 -2.87 5.38 -1.35
C VAL A 171 -1.99 6.60 -1.14
N THR A 172 -2.59 7.78 -1.29
CA THR A 172 -1.91 9.07 -1.25
C THR A 172 -2.56 10.01 -0.26
N SER A 173 -1.81 10.99 0.21
CA SER A 173 -2.22 12.03 1.12
C SER A 173 -1.67 13.36 0.65
N ALA A 174 -2.48 14.43 0.70
CA ALA A 174 -1.94 15.78 0.73
C ALA A 174 -2.57 16.64 1.81
N LYS A 175 -1.76 17.59 2.28
CA LYS A 175 -2.20 18.69 3.12
C LYS A 175 -2.57 19.87 2.23
N LEU A 176 -3.79 20.36 2.42
CA LEU A 176 -4.31 21.58 1.81
C LEU A 176 -4.75 22.50 2.94
N GLU A 177 -4.00 23.59 3.14
CA GLU A 177 -4.25 24.57 4.21
C GLU A 177 -4.57 23.89 5.57
N ASN A 178 -5.85 23.87 5.97
CA ASN A 178 -6.34 23.35 7.25
C ASN A 178 -6.90 21.92 7.19
N ARG A 179 -6.77 21.21 6.07
CA ARG A 179 -7.32 19.86 5.89
C ARG A 179 -6.32 18.89 5.27
N CYS A 180 -6.43 17.62 5.66
CA CYS A 180 -5.72 16.50 5.05
C CYS A 180 -6.69 15.70 4.18
N ILE A 181 -6.30 15.38 2.95
CA ILE A 181 -7.11 14.58 2.02
C ILE A 181 -6.35 13.29 1.72
N VAL A 182 -7.02 12.15 1.93
CA VAL A 182 -6.52 10.82 1.57
C VAL A 182 -7.21 10.36 0.28
N GLY A 183 -6.42 10.16 -0.77
CA GLY A 183 -6.87 9.64 -2.06
C GLY A 183 -6.47 8.18 -2.23
N VAL A 184 -7.36 7.36 -2.81
CA VAL A 184 -7.07 5.94 -3.10
C VAL A 184 -7.47 5.60 -4.52
N VAL A 185 -6.52 5.04 -5.26
CA VAL A 185 -6.71 4.46 -6.60
C VAL A 185 -6.32 2.99 -6.52
N MET A 186 -7.15 2.11 -7.07
CA MET A 186 -6.86 0.68 -7.17
C MET A 186 -7.14 0.20 -8.59
N GLY A 187 -6.36 -0.75 -9.11
CA GLY A 187 -6.65 -1.34 -10.42
C GLY A 187 -6.29 -0.50 -11.64
N ALA A 188 -5.45 0.53 -11.50
CA ALA A 188 -5.08 1.36 -12.65
C ALA A 188 -4.24 0.57 -13.67
N LYS A 189 -4.48 0.79 -14.97
CA LYS A 189 -3.78 0.09 -16.06
C LYS A 189 -2.37 0.63 -16.33
N PHE A 190 -2.10 1.87 -15.98
CA PHE A 190 -0.81 2.54 -16.20
C PHE A 190 -0.35 3.26 -14.94
N PHE A 191 0.96 3.18 -14.66
CA PHE A 191 1.59 3.75 -13.48
C PHE A 191 1.45 5.28 -13.39
N ASP A 192 1.51 5.99 -14.53
CA ASP A 192 1.61 7.46 -14.57
C ASP A 192 0.24 8.16 -14.72
N LEU A 193 -0.68 7.60 -15.49
CA LEU A 193 -1.99 8.21 -15.75
C LEU A 193 -2.96 8.12 -14.56
N GLY A 194 -2.77 7.16 -13.65
CA GLY A 194 -3.67 6.95 -12.51
C GLY A 194 -3.33 7.76 -11.26
N SER A 195 -2.08 8.21 -11.08
CA SER A 195 -1.63 8.79 -9.81
C SER A 195 -1.66 10.31 -9.75
N ALA A 196 -1.27 11.00 -10.83
CA ALA A 196 -1.25 12.47 -10.84
C ALA A 196 -2.56 13.07 -11.38
N PRO A 197 -3.13 12.62 -12.52
CA PRO A 197 -4.43 13.10 -13.01
C PRO A 197 -5.58 12.79 -12.05
N ALA A 198 -5.66 11.56 -11.53
CA ALA A 198 -6.70 11.21 -10.57
C ALA A 198 -6.54 11.99 -9.26
N PHE A 199 -5.29 12.23 -8.81
CA PHE A 199 -5.08 13.05 -7.62
C PHE A 199 -5.41 14.52 -7.86
N ALA A 200 -5.05 15.09 -9.02
CA ALA A 200 -5.45 16.43 -9.43
C ALA A 200 -6.98 16.58 -9.51
N ALA A 201 -7.69 15.55 -9.96
CA ALA A 201 -9.16 15.53 -9.95
C ALA A 201 -9.78 15.55 -8.53
N PHE A 202 -9.09 14.97 -7.55
CA PHE A 202 -9.53 14.95 -6.14
C PHE A 202 -9.04 16.17 -5.35
N CYS A 203 -7.91 16.76 -5.73
CA CYS A 203 -7.23 17.87 -5.04
C CYS A 203 -6.69 18.88 -6.08
N PRO A 204 -7.56 19.60 -6.81
CA PRO A 204 -7.13 20.55 -7.85
C PRO A 204 -6.32 21.72 -7.27
N ASP A 205 -6.59 22.10 -6.01
CA ASP A 205 -5.92 23.21 -5.31
C ASP A 205 -4.51 22.85 -4.82
N ALA A 206 -4.19 21.56 -4.72
CA ALA A 206 -2.82 21.16 -4.48
C ALA A 206 -2.06 21.27 -5.81
N GLY A 207 -0.99 22.07 -5.86
CA GLY A 207 -0.32 22.41 -7.11
C GLY A 207 0.57 21.28 -7.65
N TYR A 208 0.38 20.90 -8.92
CA TYR A 208 1.34 20.08 -9.67
C TYR A 208 2.56 20.93 -10.07
N GLY A 209 3.78 20.48 -9.75
CA GLY A 209 5.01 21.20 -10.12
C GLY A 209 5.23 21.24 -11.63
N SER A 210 5.43 22.43 -12.19
CA SER A 210 5.58 22.75 -13.63
C SER A 210 6.68 21.92 -14.32
N ALA A 211 6.36 21.18 -15.40
CA ALA A 211 6.58 21.66 -16.77
C ALA A 211 5.53 21.17 -17.81
N ASN A 212 4.53 20.37 -17.40
CA ASN A 212 3.48 19.81 -18.30
C ASN A 212 2.05 20.12 -17.81
N ALA A 213 1.88 21.15 -16.97
CA ALA A 213 0.66 21.38 -16.21
C ALA A 213 -0.59 21.68 -17.07
N SER A 214 -0.50 22.43 -18.16
CA SER A 214 -1.69 22.84 -18.93
C SER A 214 -2.33 21.67 -19.70
N ALA A 215 -1.54 20.86 -20.39
CA ALA A 215 -2.05 19.76 -21.20
C ALA A 215 -2.59 18.58 -20.35
N SER A 216 -2.08 18.42 -19.13
CA SER A 216 -2.42 17.29 -18.25
C SER A 216 -3.71 17.53 -17.46
N THR A 217 -3.97 18.79 -17.08
CA THR A 217 -5.17 19.18 -16.31
C THR A 217 -6.42 19.15 -17.19
N GLU A 218 -6.35 19.64 -18.43
CA GLU A 218 -7.46 19.55 -19.40
C GLU A 218 -7.80 18.08 -19.75
N ALA A 219 -6.78 17.23 -19.90
CA ALA A 219 -6.96 15.80 -20.11
C ALA A 219 -7.62 15.13 -18.89
N ALA A 220 -7.19 15.45 -17.67
CA ALA A 220 -7.74 14.90 -16.43
C ALA A 220 -9.20 15.33 -16.20
N GLU A 221 -9.52 16.60 -16.43
CA GLU A 221 -10.87 17.15 -16.28
C GLU A 221 -11.83 16.52 -17.29
N SER A 222 -11.43 16.37 -18.56
CA SER A 222 -12.26 15.71 -19.58
C SER A 222 -12.54 14.24 -19.24
N GLN A 223 -11.56 13.53 -18.67
CA GLN A 223 -11.68 12.12 -18.31
C GLN A 223 -12.59 11.92 -17.09
N VAL A 224 -12.55 12.84 -16.12
CA VAL A 224 -13.45 12.84 -14.96
C VAL A 224 -14.88 13.17 -15.37
N GLN A 225 -15.06 14.07 -16.34
CA GLN A 225 -16.38 14.44 -16.87
C GLN A 225 -16.99 13.29 -17.69
N SER A 226 -16.17 12.56 -18.46
CA SER A 226 -16.53 11.30 -19.12
C SER A 226 -16.99 10.24 -18.10
N LEU A 227 -16.27 10.04 -17.01
CA LEU A 227 -16.62 9.07 -15.96
C LEU A 227 -17.88 9.45 -15.16
N ARG A 228 -18.24 10.74 -15.10
CA ARG A 228 -19.49 11.22 -14.49
C ARG A 228 -20.70 11.09 -15.43
N GLY A 229 -20.47 11.03 -16.74
CA GLY A 229 -21.52 10.93 -17.78
C GLY A 229 -21.97 9.51 -18.12
N GLU A 230 -21.20 8.48 -17.77
CA GLU A 230 -21.56 7.09 -18.05
C GLU A 230 -22.66 6.59 -17.09
N ARG A 231 -23.89 6.52 -17.59
CA ARG A 231 -24.98 5.79 -16.93
C ARG A 231 -24.54 4.35 -16.70
N ARG A 232 -24.82 3.85 -15.49
CA ARG A 232 -24.61 2.45 -15.06
C ARG A 232 -24.94 1.48 -16.20
N VAL A 233 -23.92 0.78 -16.71
CA VAL A 233 -24.12 -0.39 -17.56
C VAL A 233 -24.84 -1.45 -16.72
N PRO A 234 -26.02 -1.95 -17.13
CA PRO A 234 -26.72 -2.98 -16.38
C PRO A 234 -25.89 -4.26 -16.40
N ILE A 235 -25.65 -4.81 -15.21
CA ILE A 235 -24.99 -6.10 -15.01
C ILE A 235 -25.87 -7.17 -15.67
N ARG A 236 -25.37 -7.78 -16.75
CA ARG A 236 -25.99 -8.96 -17.37
C ARG A 236 -25.96 -10.12 -16.35
N PRO A 237 -27.09 -10.75 -16.00
CA PRO A 237 -27.06 -11.91 -15.10
C PRO A 237 -26.36 -13.08 -15.80
N GLN A 238 -25.45 -13.75 -15.07
CA GLN A 238 -24.81 -14.97 -15.53
C GLN A 238 -25.83 -16.10 -15.74
N PRO A 239 -25.65 -16.97 -16.76
CA PRO A 239 -26.54 -18.09 -16.98
C PRO A 239 -26.43 -19.11 -15.83
N ARG A 240 -27.58 -19.53 -15.30
CA ARG A 240 -27.68 -20.58 -14.27
C ARG A 240 -27.13 -21.89 -14.81
N SER A 241 -26.21 -22.51 -14.07
CA SER A 241 -25.75 -23.87 -14.33
C SER A 241 -26.93 -24.86 -14.28
N ARG A 242 -27.03 -25.71 -15.29
CA ARG A 242 -28.00 -26.80 -15.35
C ARG A 242 -27.74 -27.76 -14.18
N ARG A 243 -28.77 -28.01 -13.37
CA ARG A 243 -28.81 -29.13 -12.42
C ARG A 243 -28.73 -30.43 -13.21
N ILE A 244 -27.70 -31.23 -12.95
CA ILE A 244 -27.66 -32.64 -13.32
C ILE A 244 -28.63 -33.35 -12.37
N GLY A 245 -29.74 -33.84 -12.91
CA GLY A 245 -30.69 -34.68 -12.20
C GLY A 245 -30.12 -36.09 -12.04
N ILE A 246 -29.98 -36.53 -10.79
CA ILE A 246 -29.85 -37.94 -10.45
C ILE A 246 -31.28 -38.42 -10.18
N GLY A 247 -31.78 -39.31 -11.04
CA GLY A 247 -33.09 -39.94 -10.93
C GLY A 247 -32.96 -41.41 -11.33
N ARG A 248 -33.26 -42.29 -10.37
CA ARG A 248 -33.23 -43.76 -10.44
C ARG A 248 -34.15 -44.31 -11.53
N GLN A 249 -33.68 -45.31 -12.27
CA GLN A 249 -34.25 -46.67 -12.38
C GLN A 249 -33.12 -47.62 -12.74
#